data_AF-A0A7S2HCJ0-F1
#
_entry.id   AF-A0A7S2HCJ0-F1
#
_cell.length_a   1.000
_cell.length_b   1.000
_cell.length_c   1.000
_cell.angle_alpha   90.00
_cell.angle_beta   90.00
_cell.angle_gamma   90.00
#
_symmetry.space_group_name_H-M   'P 1'
#
loop_
_entity.id
_entity.type
_entity.pdbx_description
1 polymer ?
#
loop_
_entity_poly.entity_id
_entity_poly.type
_entity_poly.pdbx_seq_one_letter_code
_entity_poly.pdbx_strand_id
1 'polypeptide(L)'
;GSGPGYAWQASGSGHEICISIPIDDDITARQLEIDLRTFSLNCKVKGKLIVEGKLWSEIIMDESSWDLGSKDGQSFLLLYLAKLKRSQRWDALLKGKPAVIEG
;
A
#
# COMPACT_ATOMS: atom_id res chain seq x y z
N GLY A 1 2.82 -9.25 -4.44
CA GLY A 1 1.65 -9.90 -3.85
C GLY A 1 0.42 -9.05 -4.07
N SER A 2 -0.75 -9.49 -3.61
CA SER A 2 -2.01 -8.79 -3.81
C SER A 2 -2.98 -9.04 -2.66
N GLY A 3 -4.13 -8.39 -2.73
CA GLY A 3 -5.30 -8.66 -1.93
C GLY A 3 -6.54 -8.12 -2.65
N PRO A 4 -7.73 -8.24 -2.05
CA PRO A 4 -8.94 -7.71 -2.66
C PRO A 4 -8.84 -6.19 -2.89
N GLY A 5 -8.66 -5.78 -4.14
CA GLY A 5 -8.60 -4.36 -4.53
C GLY A 5 -7.23 -3.69 -4.38
N TYR A 6 -6.15 -4.43 -4.16
CA TYR A 6 -4.80 -3.86 -4.16
C TYR A 6 -3.72 -4.87 -4.60
N ALA A 7 -2.61 -4.36 -5.12
CA ALA A 7 -1.37 -5.09 -5.31
C ALA A 7 -0.25 -4.44 -4.49
N TRP A 8 0.79 -5.21 -4.18
CA TRP A 8 1.96 -4.70 -3.47
C TRP A 8 3.24 -5.39 -3.90
N GLN A 9 4.36 -4.68 -3.82
CA GLN A 9 5.69 -5.20 -4.11
C GLN A 9 6.75 -4.41 -3.35
N ALA A 10 7.94 -4.98 -3.19
CA ALA A 10 9.08 -4.17 -2.76
C ALA A 10 9.51 -3.25 -3.91
N SER A 11 10.02 -2.06 -3.59
CA SER A 11 10.66 -1.20 -4.59
C SER A 11 11.92 -1.86 -5.16
N GLY A 12 12.46 -1.33 -6.26
CA GLY A 12 13.67 -1.90 -6.90
C GLY A 12 14.89 -1.99 -5.97
N SER A 13 15.00 -1.07 -4.99
CA SER A 13 16.04 -1.12 -3.95
C SER A 13 15.72 -2.11 -2.83
N GLY A 14 14.47 -2.54 -2.71
CA GLY A 14 13.98 -3.34 -1.60
C GLY A 14 13.72 -2.55 -0.31
N HIS A 15 14.02 -1.25 -0.27
CA HIS A 15 13.93 -0.43 0.95
C HIS A 15 12.51 0.01 1.28
N GLU A 16 11.59 -0.08 0.33
CA GLU A 16 10.21 0.34 0.49
C GLU A 16 9.26 -0.77 0.07
N ILE A 17 8.01 -0.64 0.51
CA ILE A 17 6.88 -1.37 -0.05
C ILE A 17 6.02 -0.39 -0.86
N CYS A 18 5.79 -0.71 -2.12
CA CYS A 18 4.87 0.00 -2.99
C CYS A 18 3.54 -0.75 -3.02
N ILE A 19 2.45 -0.07 -2.69
CA ILE A 19 1.08 -0.59 -2.76
C ILE A 19 0.35 0.18 -3.85
N SER A 20 -0.30 -0.52 -4.76
CA SER A 20 -1.13 0.07 -5.81
C SER A 20 -2.59 -0.35 -5.65
N ILE A 21 -3.48 0.64 -5.65
CA ILE A 21 -4.93 0.46 -5.54
C ILE A 21 -5.53 1.06 -6.81
N PRO A 22 -6.11 0.27 -7.71
CA PRO A 22 -6.81 0.81 -8.87
C PRO A 22 -8.01 1.62 -8.39
N ILE A 23 -8.21 2.79 -8.99
CA ILE A 23 -9.26 3.74 -8.64
C ILE A 23 -9.90 4.30 -9.91
N ASP A 24 -11.12 4.79 -9.80
CA ASP A 24 -11.79 5.51 -10.89
C ASP A 24 -11.08 6.85 -11.17
N ASP A 25 -11.13 7.33 -12.41
CA ASP A 25 -10.47 8.59 -12.83
C ASP A 25 -11.06 9.85 -12.16
N ASP A 26 -12.27 9.76 -11.60
CA ASP A 26 -12.93 10.86 -10.89
C ASP A 26 -12.52 10.98 -9.41
N ILE A 27 -11.68 10.07 -8.92
CA ILE A 27 -11.27 10.03 -7.52
C ILE A 27 -10.35 11.20 -7.20
N THR A 28 -10.74 11.95 -6.18
CA THR A 28 -9.96 13.05 -5.61
C THR A 28 -9.40 12.68 -4.25
N ALA A 29 -8.36 13.39 -3.82
CA ALA A 29 -7.74 13.23 -2.50
C ALA A 29 -8.76 13.27 -1.33
N ARG A 30 -9.85 14.03 -1.46
CA ARG A 30 -10.91 14.15 -0.43
C ARG A 30 -11.72 12.88 -0.23
N GLN A 31 -11.71 11.98 -1.21
CA GLN A 31 -12.40 10.70 -1.15
C GLN A 31 -11.49 9.57 -0.64
N LEU A 32 -10.27 9.90 -0.24
CA LEU A 32 -9.29 8.96 0.30
C LEU A 32 -9.19 9.14 1.81
N GLU A 33 -9.26 8.04 2.53
CA GLU A 33 -8.88 7.98 3.95
C GLU A 33 -7.69 7.04 4.06
N ILE A 34 -6.51 7.58 4.40
CA ILE A 34 -5.27 6.82 4.52
C ILE A 34 -4.69 7.11 5.91
N ASP A 35 -4.74 6.11 6.79
CA ASP A 35 -4.08 6.15 8.10
C ASP A 35 -2.89 5.18 8.07
N LEU A 36 -1.69 5.75 8.02
CA LEU A 36 -0.42 5.05 8.15
C LEU A 36 0.13 5.24 9.56
N ARG A 37 0.43 4.13 10.22
CA ARG A 37 1.18 4.10 11.48
C ARG A 37 2.36 3.18 11.35
N THR A 38 3.34 3.29 12.26
CA THR A 38 4.54 2.44 12.31
C THR A 38 4.26 0.95 12.07
N PHE A 39 3.14 0.42 12.55
CA PHE A 39 2.78 -1.00 12.43
C PHE A 39 1.41 -1.26 11.78
N SER A 40 0.73 -0.26 11.22
CA SER A 40 -0.61 -0.48 10.68
C SER A 40 -0.92 0.41 9.49
N LEU A 41 -1.79 -0.11 8.64
CA LEU A 41 -2.36 0.58 7.50
C LEU A 41 -3.88 0.43 7.57
N ASN A 42 -4.58 1.54 7.43
CA ASN A 42 -5.99 1.57 7.07
C ASN A 42 -6.14 2.46 5.82
N CYS A 43 -6.74 1.92 4.77
CA CYS A 43 -7.02 2.67 3.55
C CYS A 43 -8.46 2.43 3.09
N LYS A 44 -9.18 3.53 2.87
CA LYS A 44 -10.49 3.55 2.24
C LYS A 44 -10.51 4.47 1.03
N VAL A 45 -11.30 4.08 0.04
CA VAL A 45 -11.58 4.85 -1.17
C VAL A 45 -13.09 5.02 -1.28
N LYS A 46 -13.59 6.27 -1.37
CA LYS A 46 -15.03 6.60 -1.34
C LYS A 46 -15.76 5.92 -0.15
N GLY A 47 -15.11 5.85 1.01
CA GLY A 47 -15.64 5.20 2.23
C GLY A 47 -15.60 3.65 2.23
N LYS A 48 -15.22 3.01 1.13
CA LYS A 48 -15.06 1.55 1.04
C LYS A 48 -13.68 1.14 1.55
N LEU A 49 -13.64 0.23 2.52
CA LEU A 49 -12.40 -0.37 3.03
C LEU A 49 -11.71 -1.21 1.95
N ILE A 50 -10.46 -0.85 1.63
CA ILE A 50 -9.62 -1.58 0.66
C ILE A 50 -8.60 -2.45 1.38
N VAL A 51 -7.88 -1.87 2.34
CA VAL A 51 -6.88 -2.58 3.12
C VAL A 51 -6.89 -2.10 4.56
N GLU A 52 -6.90 -3.05 5.48
CA GLU A 52 -6.80 -2.79 6.92
C GLU A 52 -6.01 -3.91 7.60
N GLY A 53 -5.06 -3.53 8.45
CA GLY A 53 -4.44 -4.46 9.37
C GLY A 53 -3.10 -4.03 9.91
N LYS A 54 -2.48 -4.95 10.66
CA LYS A 54 -1.10 -4.80 11.14
C LYS A 54 -0.14 -5.11 10.00
N LEU A 55 0.75 -4.18 9.68
CA LEU A 55 1.84 -4.36 8.74
C LEU A 55 2.77 -5.49 9.19
N TRP A 56 3.38 -6.16 8.22
CA TRP A 56 4.29 -7.27 8.49
C TRP A 56 5.50 -6.84 9.35
N SER A 57 6.04 -5.64 9.12
CA SER A 57 7.11 -5.03 9.91
C SER A 57 6.95 -3.50 10.01
N GLU A 58 7.87 -2.85 10.73
CA GLU A 58 7.87 -1.41 10.97
C GLU A 58 8.10 -0.57 9.71
N ILE A 59 7.41 0.58 9.65
CA ILE A 59 7.66 1.64 8.67
C ILE A 59 8.10 2.93 9.35
N ILE A 60 8.81 3.78 8.60
CA ILE A 60 9.12 5.16 8.99
C ILE A 60 7.99 6.03 8.46
N MET A 61 7.11 6.49 9.33
CA MET A 61 5.90 7.24 8.93
C MET A 61 6.25 8.52 8.15
N ASP A 62 7.24 9.27 8.64
CA ASP A 62 7.63 10.55 8.04
C ASP A 62 8.32 10.41 6.67
N GLU A 63 8.83 9.22 6.36
CA GLU A 63 9.40 8.87 5.04
C GLU A 63 8.40 8.11 4.16
N SER A 64 7.20 7.80 4.68
CA SER A 64 6.14 7.13 3.93
C SER A 64 5.18 8.15 3.34
N SER A 65 4.70 7.88 2.13
CA SER A 65 3.88 8.82 1.38
C SER A 65 2.84 8.10 0.54
N TRP A 66 1.94 8.87 -0.06
CA TRP A 66 1.02 8.38 -1.07
C TRP A 66 0.86 9.42 -2.18
N ASP A 67 0.50 8.95 -3.36
CA ASP A 67 0.25 9.80 -4.52
C ASP A 67 -0.84 9.21 -5.42
N LEU A 68 -1.44 10.05 -6.27
CA LEU A 68 -2.34 9.63 -7.34
C LEU A 68 -1.55 9.56 -8.64
N GLY A 69 -1.45 8.36 -9.21
CA GLY A 69 -0.78 8.13 -10.48
C GLY A 69 -1.72 7.60 -11.55
N SER A 70 -1.27 7.62 -12.81
CA SER A 70 -1.94 6.93 -13.91
C SER A 70 -0.92 6.08 -14.66
N LYS A 71 -1.32 4.88 -15.06
CA LYS A 71 -0.53 3.98 -15.89
C LYS A 71 -1.43 3.30 -16.90
N ASP A 72 -1.06 3.34 -18.17
CA ASP A 72 -1.78 2.69 -19.27
C ASP A 72 -3.28 3.04 -19.32
N GLY A 73 -3.62 4.29 -18.98
CA GLY A 73 -5.01 4.79 -18.95
C GLY A 73 -5.82 4.39 -17.71
N GLN A 74 -5.21 3.71 -16.73
CA GLN A 74 -5.83 3.38 -15.46
C GLN A 74 -5.26 4.26 -14.34
N SER A 75 -6.13 4.91 -13.56
CA SER A 75 -5.75 5.66 -12.37
C SER A 75 -5.49 4.74 -11.17
N PHE A 76 -4.51 5.10 -10.35
CA PHE A 76 -4.08 4.36 -9.16
C PHE A 76 -3.83 5.30 -7.99
N LEU A 77 -4.26 4.88 -6.80
CA LEU A 77 -3.68 5.35 -5.54
C LEU A 77 -2.43 4.52 -5.26
N LEU A 78 -1.28 5.18 -5.13
CA LEU A 78 0.01 4.58 -4.85
C LEU A 78 0.43 4.93 -3.42
N LEU A 79 0.77 3.94 -2.60
CA LEU A 79 1.36 4.15 -1.27
C LEU A 79 2.80 3.64 -1.28
N TYR A 80 3.70 4.44 -0.71
CA TYR A 80 5.11 4.14 -0.55
C TYR A 80 5.41 4.05 0.93
N LEU A 81 5.70 2.84 1.41
CA LEU A 81 6.01 2.58 2.81
C LEU A 81 7.51 2.40 2.99
N ALA A 82 8.18 3.40 3.56
CA ALA A 82 9.59 3.33 3.89
C ALA A 82 9.80 2.33 5.03
N LYS A 83 10.56 1.25 4.77
CA LYS A 83 10.83 0.25 5.81
C LYS A 83 11.81 0.83 6.82
N LEU A 84 11.50 0.65 8.11
CA LEU A 84 12.47 0.94 9.16
C LEU A 84 13.72 0.05 9.02
N LYS A 85 13.51 -1.22 8.69
CA LYS A 85 14.56 -2.18 8.37
C LYS A 85 14.70 -2.31 6.85
N ARG A 86 15.49 -1.43 6.25
CA ARG A 86 15.62 -1.26 4.79
C ARG A 86 15.87 -2.57 4.03
N SER A 87 16.76 -3.43 4.51
CA SER A 87 17.09 -4.69 3.83
C SER A 87 16.13 -5.85 4.16
N GLN A 88 15.12 -5.64 5.00
CA GLN A 88 14.22 -6.69 5.41
C GLN A 88 13.26 -7.04 4.28
N ARG A 89 13.32 -8.29 3.81
CA ARG A 89 12.30 -8.84 2.93
C ARG A 89 10.98 -8.96 3.68
N TRP A 90 9.91 -8.50 3.06
CA TRP A 90 8.55 -8.72 3.58
C TRP A 90 7.95 -9.91 2.85
N ASP A 91 7.49 -10.91 3.60
CA ASP A 91 6.86 -12.10 3.04
C ASP A 91 5.35 -11.90 2.81
N ALA A 92 4.75 -10.93 3.49
CA ALA A 92 3.38 -10.49 3.28
C ALA A 92 3.29 -8.97 3.50
N LEU A 93 2.20 -8.34 3.05
CA LEU A 93 1.92 -6.95 3.40
C LEU A 93 1.47 -6.84 4.87
N LEU A 94 0.56 -7.74 5.28
CA LEU A 94 -0.08 -7.73 6.60
C LEU A 94 0.27 -9.02 7.38
N LYS A 95 0.38 -8.89 8.70
CA LYS A 95 0.57 -10.05 9.60
C LYS A 95 -0.62 -10.99 9.53
N GLY A 96 -0.33 -12.30 9.50
CA GLY A 96 -1.36 -13.34 9.47
C GLY A 96 -2.16 -13.43 8.16
N LYS A 97 -1.76 -12.69 7.12
CA LYS A 97 -2.31 -12.82 5.76
C LYS A 97 -1.27 -13.47 4.85
N PRO A 98 -1.69 -14.31 3.89
CA PRO A 98 -0.78 -14.81 2.87
C PRO A 98 -0.22 -13.65 2.03
N ALA A 99 0.92 -13.86 1.37
CA ALA A 99 1.51 -12.90 0.44
C ALA A 99 0.58 -12.50 -0.72
N VAL A 100 -0.44 -13.34 -0.98
CA VAL A 100 -1.20 -13.58 -2.20
C VAL A 100 -0.38 -13.29 -3.46
N ILE A 101 0.16 -14.35 -4.03
CA ILE A 101 0.74 -14.39 -5.37
C ILE A 101 -0.33 -15.12 -6.18
N GLU A 102 -1.20 -14.39 -6.88
CA GLU A 102 -1.97 -15.01 -7.95
C GLU A 102 -0.99 -15.24 -9.11
N GLY A 103 -0.88 -16.52 -9.51
CA GLY A 103 0.02 -16.99 -10.56
C GLY A 103 -0.50 -16.73 -11.96
#